data_AF-A0A2E1QKS1-F1
#
_entry.id   AF-A0A2E1QKS1-F1
#
_cell.length_a   1.000
_cell.length_b   1.000
_cell.length_c   1.000
_cell.angle_alpha   90.00
_cell.angle_beta   90.00
_cell.angle_gamma   90.00
#
_symmetry.space_group_name_H-M   'P 1'
#
loop_
_entity.id
_entity.type
_entity.pdbx_description
1 polymer ?
#
loop_
_entity_poly.entity_id
_entity_poly.type
_entity_poly.pdbx_seq_one_letter_code
_entity_poly.pdbx_strand_id
1 'polypeptide(L)' 'LSSKEVNWSMIEYSFQSPVTTVIVPIQDILGLGSDARMNTPGTISNKNWSWRMAPDELKDFMMKKVKNITQRTNRA' A
#
# COMPACT_ATOMS: atom_id res chain seq x y z
N LEU A 1 11.74 12.81 -7.62
CA LEU A 1 10.45 12.12 -7.40
C LEU A 1 9.55 13.08 -6.64
N SER A 2 8.36 13.42 -7.15
CA SER A 2 7.40 14.17 -6.32
C SER A 2 6.96 13.26 -5.16
N SER A 3 6.77 13.81 -3.97
CA SER A 3 6.38 13.03 -2.78
C SER A 3 5.10 12.22 -2.96
N LYS A 4 4.22 12.62 -3.89
CA LYS A 4 2.93 12.00 -4.17
C LYS A 4 2.98 10.61 -4.80
N GLU A 5 4.13 10.14 -5.28
CA GLU A 5 4.24 8.85 -6.02
C GLU A 5 5.25 7.86 -5.40
N VAL A 6 5.80 8.18 -4.21
CA VAL A 6 6.84 7.31 -3.60
C VAL A 6 6.29 5.93 -3.22
N ASN A 7 5.05 5.87 -2.75
CA ASN A 7 4.34 4.63 -2.41
C ASN A 7 4.24 3.69 -3.63
N TRP A 8 3.80 4.21 -4.79
CA TRP A 8 3.71 3.42 -6.02
C TRP A 8 5.09 3.00 -6.52
N SER A 9 6.09 3.87 -6.45
CA SER A 9 7.46 3.53 -6.83
C SER A 9 8.01 2.35 -6.00
N MET A 10 7.74 2.33 -4.69
CA MET A 10 8.15 1.25 -3.78
C MET A 10 7.37 -0.04 -4.01
N ILE A 11 6.06 0.04 -4.27
CA ILE A 11 5.24 -1.11 -4.66
C ILE A 11 5.82 -1.73 -5.93
N GLU A 12 6.03 -0.93 -6.97
CA GLU A 12 6.57 -1.39 -8.25
C GLU A 12 7.96 -2.04 -8.12
N TYR A 13 8.85 -1.43 -7.34
CA TYR A 13 10.16 -1.99 -7.03
C TYR A 13 10.05 -3.35 -6.31
N SER A 14 9.16 -3.45 -5.32
CA SER A 14 8.95 -4.69 -4.56
C SER A 14 8.47 -5.83 -5.46
N PHE A 15 7.56 -5.55 -6.39
CA PHE A 15 7.08 -6.53 -7.38
C PHE A 15 8.15 -6.97 -8.39
N GLN A 16 9.17 -6.17 -8.64
CA GLN A 16 10.30 -6.53 -9.53
C GLN A 16 11.38 -7.38 -8.85
N SER A 17 11.37 -7.49 -7.52
CA SER A 17 12.35 -8.28 -6.78
C SER A 17 12.25 -9.78 -7.09
N PRO A 18 13.29 -10.60 -6.86
CA PRO A 18 13.27 -12.04 -7.13
C PRO A 18 12.62 -12.88 -6.00
N VAL A 19 11.75 -12.29 -5.17
CA VAL A 19 11.12 -13.01 -4.04
C VAL A 19 9.90 -13.82 -4.47
N THR A 20 9.54 -14.86 -3.71
CA THR A 20 8.33 -15.66 -4.02
C THR A 20 7.04 -14.87 -3.80
N THR A 21 6.95 -14.09 -2.72
CA THR A 21 5.72 -13.40 -2.30
C THR A 21 5.99 -11.94 -2.00
N VAL A 22 5.12 -11.06 -2.49
CA VAL A 22 5.11 -9.63 -2.16
C VAL A 22 3.77 -9.30 -1.50
N ILE A 23 3.82 -8.64 -0.33
CA ILE A 23 2.64 -8.22 0.42
C ILE A 23 2.69 -6.70 0.54
N VAL A 24 1.61 -6.03 0.20
CA VAL A 24 1.48 -4.57 0.26
C VAL A 24 0.35 -4.20 1.23
N PRO A 25 0.61 -3.37 2.25
CA PRO A 25 -0.45 -2.77 3.06
C PRO A 25 -1.42 -1.95 2.21
N ILE A 26 -2.73 -2.07 2.46
CA ILE A 26 -3.73 -1.33 1.71
C ILE A 26 -3.54 0.20 1.82
N GLN A 27 -2.98 0.68 2.94
CA GLN A 27 -2.66 2.10 3.14
C GLN A 27 -1.67 2.63 2.10
N ASP A 28 -0.72 1.82 1.64
CA ASP A 28 0.26 2.20 0.62
C ASP A 28 -0.39 2.27 -0.77
N ILE A 29 -1.38 1.41 -1.06
CA ILE A 29 -2.19 1.47 -2.29
C ILE A 29 -3.03 2.75 -2.32
N LEU A 30 -3.61 3.12 -1.17
CA LEU A 30 -4.39 4.34 -0.99
C LEU A 30 -3.50 5.61 -0.94
N GLY A 31 -2.19 5.47 -0.74
CA GLY A 31 -1.24 6.58 -0.64
C GLY A 31 -1.41 7.42 0.62
N LEU A 32 -1.84 6.80 1.72
CA LEU A 32 -2.12 7.50 2.98
C LEU A 32 -0.85 7.81 3.77
N GLY A 33 -0.92 8.89 4.56
CA GLY A 33 0.16 9.31 5.46
C GLY A 33 0.15 8.61 6.82
N SER A 34 0.89 9.18 7.77
CA SER A 34 1.06 8.61 9.12
C SER A 34 -0.24 8.49 9.92
N ASP A 35 -1.29 9.24 9.57
CA ASP A 35 -2.61 9.14 10.20
C ASP A 35 -3.28 7.78 9.96
N ALA A 36 -2.86 7.04 8.93
CA ALA A 36 -3.36 5.71 8.62
C ALA A 36 -2.53 4.57 9.23
N ARG A 37 -1.51 4.89 10.05
CA ARG A 37 -0.62 3.89 10.65
C ARG A 37 -1.40 2.96 11.57
N MET A 38 -1.30 1.66 11.30
CA MET A 38 -2.01 0.64 12.10
C MET A 38 -1.49 0.56 13.54
N ASN A 39 -0.18 0.64 13.76
CA ASN A 39 0.40 0.52 15.10
C ASN A 39 1.72 1.31 15.21
N THR A 40 1.93 1.95 16.36
CA THR A 40 3.21 2.51 16.78
C THR A 40 3.71 1.75 18.01
N PRO A 41 4.68 0.81 17.85
CA PRO A 41 5.19 0.00 18.96
C PRO A 41 5.70 0.85 20.13
N GLY A 42 5.50 0.36 21.35
CA GLY A 42 5.93 1.05 22.57
C GLY A 42 5.04 2.21 23.00
N THR A 43 3.88 2.41 22.36
CA THR A 43 2.93 3.48 22.72
C THR A 43 1.62 2.91 23.27
N ILE A 44 1.07 3.58 24.28
CA ILE A 44 -0.29 3.34 24.78
C ILE A 44 -1.15 4.45 24.19
N SER A 45 -1.92 4.14 23.15
CA SER A 45 -2.70 5.11 22.38
C SER A 45 -3.97 4.47 21.85
N ASN A 46 -5.08 5.22 21.89
CA ASN A 46 -6.34 4.84 21.24
C ASN A 46 -6.27 4.85 19.71
N LYS A 47 -5.18 5.40 19.12
CA LYS A 47 -4.97 5.38 17.67
C LYS A 47 -4.44 4.04 17.17
N ASN A 48 -3.72 3.27 17.99
CA ASN A 48 -3.24 1.96 17.58
C ASN A 48 -4.41 1.01 17.32
N TRP A 49 -4.30 0.18 16.28
CA TRP A 49 -5.27 -0.84 15.86
C TRP A 49 -6.67 -0.30 15.49
N SER A 50 -6.79 1.03 15.41
CA SER A 50 -8.07 1.72 15.22
C SER A 50 -8.34 2.10 13.76
N TRP A 51 -7.32 2.10 12.89
CA TRP A 51 -7.49 2.48 11.49
C TRP A 51 -8.48 1.56 10.77
N ARG A 52 -9.30 2.16 9.91
CA ARG A 52 -10.31 1.51 9.08
C ARG A 52 -10.35 2.20 7.71
N MET A 53 -10.49 1.41 6.66
CA MET A 53 -10.73 1.92 5.30
C MET A 53 -12.19 2.31 5.16
N ALA A 54 -12.47 3.44 4.50
CA ALA A 54 -13.85 3.78 4.13
C ALA A 54 -14.31 2.90 2.94
N PRO A 55 -15.61 2.51 2.86
CA PRO A 55 -16.09 1.60 1.81
C PRO A 55 -15.72 2.03 0.38
N ASP A 56 -15.75 3.33 0.10
CA ASP A 56 -15.53 3.87 -1.24
C ASP A 56 -14.10 4.36 -1.47
N GLU A 57 -13.17 4.12 -0.55
CA GLU A 57 -11.81 4.67 -0.62
C GLU A 57 -10.96 3.98 -1.71
N LEU A 58 -11.17 2.67 -1.88
CA LEU A 58 -10.48 1.88 -2.89
C LEU A 58 -11.13 2.10 -4.26
N LYS A 59 -10.45 2.84 -5.13
CA LYS A 59 -10.96 3.21 -6.46
C LYS A 59 -10.51 2.22 -7.55
N ASP A 60 -11.32 2.10 -8.59
CA ASP A 60 -11.04 1.22 -9.75
C ASP A 60 -9.67 1.43 -10.39
N PHE A 61 -9.20 2.67 -10.47
CA PHE A 61 -7.90 2.96 -11.07
C PHE A 61 -6.75 2.36 -10.25
N MET A 62 -6.89 2.27 -8.92
CA MET A 62 -5.90 1.66 -8.03
C MET A 62 -5.86 0.15 -8.26
N MET A 63 -7.04 -0.50 -8.34
CA MET A 63 -7.15 -1.93 -8.66
C MET A 63 -6.55 -2.25 -10.04
N LYS A 64 -6.83 -1.42 -11.05
CA LYS A 64 -6.24 -1.53 -12.38
C LYS A 64 -4.72 -1.38 -12.33
N LYS A 65 -4.19 -0.44 -11.54
CA LYS A 65 -2.74 -0.25 -11.37
C LYS A 65 -2.09 -1.47 -10.74
N VAL A 66 -2.66 -2.01 -9.65
CA VAL A 66 -2.17 -3.24 -9.01
C VAL A 66 -2.18 -4.42 -9.99
N LYS A 67 -3.28 -4.62 -10.73
CA LYS A 67 -3.38 -5.67 -11.76
C LYS A 67 -2.31 -5.53 -12.84
N ASN A 68 -2.07 -4.32 -13.33
CA ASN A 68 -1.05 -4.08 -14.35
C ASN A 68 0.36 -4.37 -13.81
N ILE A 69 0.64 -4.00 -12.56
CA ILE A 69 1.92 -4.28 -11.90
C ILE A 69 2.12 -5.79 -11.74
N THR A 70 1.12 -6.52 -11.24
CA THR A 70 1.25 -7.98 -11.04
C THR A 70 1.45 -8.71 -12.36
N GLN A 71 0.75 -8.31 -13.43
CA GLN A 71 0.92 -8.89 -14.76
C GLN A 71 2.30 -8.62 -15.35
N ARG A 72 2.77 -7.37 -15.35
CA ARG A 72 4.07 -7.00 -15.95
C ARG A 72 5.28 -7.59 -15.22
N THR A 73 5.12 -7.98 -13.95
CA THR A 73 6.19 -8.60 -13.15
C THR A 73 6.02 -10.11 -12.97
N ASN A 74 5.14 -10.76 -13.74
CA ASN A 74 4.89 -12.20 -13.67
C ASN A 74 4.49 -12.69 -12.27
N ARG A 75 3.58 -11.96 -11.61
CA ARG A 75 3.04 -12.23 -10.27
C ARG A 75 1.50 -12.30 -10.25
N ALA A 76 0.88 -12.53 -11.41
CA ALA A 76 -0.57 -12.62 -11.59
C ALA A 76 -1.03 -14.08 -11.73
#